data_AF-A0A9Q9LT98-F1
#
_entry.id   AF-A0A9Q9LT98-F1
#
_cell.length_a   1.000
_cell.length_b   1.000
_cell.length_c   1.000
_cell.angle_alpha   90.00
_cell.angle_beta   90.00
_cell.angle_gamma   90.00
#
_symmetry.space_group_name_H-M   'P 1'
#
loop_
_entity.id
_entity.type
_entity.pdbx_description
1 polymer ?
#
loop_
_entity_poly.entity_id
_entity_poly.type
_entity_poly.pdbx_seq_one_letter_code
_entity_poly.pdbx_strand_id
1 'polypeptide(L)'
;MRFLIAAVFTVFAAPALALSCMPYNAVQAFLDAQESPDEYLVVLGTLRFDKADLPQGGLAGQTETQPDNVFPARLEGHSLARRGFVLPFREDITANVQCYGPWCGGLTDGEVYLAFLKRTDAGYLLETNPCGGFAFGDPDPDMLSRVKACMRGSGCDPELPVR
;
A
#
# COMPACT_ATOMS: atom_id res chain seq x y z
N MET A 1 -10.02 15.13 -65.09
CA MET A 1 -9.42 15.70 -63.86
C MET A 1 -10.39 15.38 -62.73
N ARG A 2 -10.12 14.38 -61.86
CA ARG A 2 -9.27 14.48 -60.64
C ARG A 2 -9.68 15.73 -59.85
N PHE A 3 -10.30 15.64 -58.68
CA PHE A 3 -9.65 15.22 -57.43
C PHE A 3 -10.61 14.51 -56.46
N LEU A 4 -10.19 13.32 -56.00
CA LEU A 4 -10.72 12.63 -54.83
C LEU A 4 -10.18 13.33 -53.58
N ILE A 5 -11.07 13.84 -52.71
CA ILE A 5 -10.71 14.34 -51.38
C ILE A 5 -10.77 13.15 -50.43
N ALA A 6 -9.61 12.60 -50.10
CA ALA A 6 -9.46 11.58 -49.06
C ALA A 6 -9.36 12.26 -47.70
N ALA A 7 -10.39 12.13 -46.87
CA ALA A 7 -10.37 12.55 -45.47
C ALA A 7 -9.55 11.53 -44.65
N VAL A 8 -8.33 11.93 -44.28
CA VAL A 8 -7.46 11.16 -43.39
C VAL A 8 -7.94 11.38 -41.94
N PHE A 9 -8.64 10.39 -41.38
CA PHE A 9 -8.94 10.31 -39.96
C PHE A 9 -7.73 9.73 -39.22
N THR A 10 -6.85 10.58 -38.68
CA THR A 10 -5.82 10.15 -37.72
C THR A 10 -6.43 10.03 -36.33
N VAL A 11 -6.81 8.81 -35.95
CA VAL A 11 -7.14 8.46 -34.56
C VAL A 11 -5.83 8.45 -33.77
N PHE A 12 -5.58 9.49 -32.97
CA PHE A 12 -4.55 9.46 -31.94
C PHE A 12 -5.00 8.49 -30.84
N ALA A 13 -4.52 7.25 -30.90
CA ALA A 13 -4.60 6.35 -29.76
C ALA A 13 -3.67 6.89 -28.67
N ALA A 14 -4.22 7.52 -27.64
CA ALA A 14 -3.46 7.84 -26.44
C ALA A 14 -2.94 6.52 -25.84
N PRO A 15 -1.67 6.46 -25.39
CA PRO A 15 -1.16 5.26 -24.74
C PRO A 15 -1.96 5.03 -23.47
N ALA A 16 -2.77 3.98 -23.45
CA ALA A 16 -3.30 3.40 -22.23
C ALA A 16 -2.13 2.74 -21.52
N LEU A 17 -1.36 3.53 -20.75
CA LEU A 17 -0.46 2.97 -19.76
C LEU A 17 -1.35 2.16 -18.81
N ALA A 18 -1.20 0.84 -18.82
CA ALA A 18 -1.88 -0.04 -17.89
C ALA A 18 -0.87 -0.39 -16.80
N LEU A 19 -1.16 -0.03 -15.55
CA LEU A 19 -0.31 -0.39 -14.43
C LEU A 19 -0.32 -1.92 -14.27
N SER A 20 0.79 -2.58 -14.57
CA SER A 20 0.96 -4.02 -14.38
C SER A 20 1.71 -4.28 -13.08
N CYS A 21 0.97 -4.46 -11.99
CA CYS A 21 1.56 -4.76 -10.69
C CYS A 21 1.98 -6.23 -10.62
N MET A 22 3.20 -6.46 -10.16
CA MET A 22 3.62 -7.80 -9.75
C MET A 22 2.83 -8.17 -8.49
N PRO A 23 2.34 -9.42 -8.36
CA PRO A 23 1.65 -9.83 -7.15
C PRO A 23 2.53 -9.63 -5.91
N TYR A 24 1.98 -8.96 -4.91
CA TYR A 24 2.66 -8.63 -3.66
C TYR A 24 1.78 -9.07 -2.48
N ASN A 25 2.36 -9.78 -1.51
CA ASN A 25 1.62 -10.32 -0.36
C ASN A 25 2.29 -9.96 0.97
N ALA A 26 1.59 -10.17 2.08
CA ALA A 26 2.08 -9.81 3.40
C ALA A 26 3.33 -10.59 3.86
N VAL A 27 3.57 -11.80 3.32
CA VAL A 27 4.81 -12.55 3.59
C VAL A 27 5.98 -11.90 2.87
N GLN A 28 5.81 -11.50 1.61
CA GLN A 28 6.81 -10.76 0.87
C GLN A 28 7.12 -9.43 1.57
N ALA A 29 6.11 -8.70 2.02
CA ALA A 29 6.30 -7.49 2.82
C ALA A 29 7.08 -7.75 4.11
N PHE A 30 6.84 -8.87 4.79
CA PHE A 30 7.62 -9.24 5.96
C PHE A 30 9.09 -9.51 5.63
N LEU A 31 9.36 -10.23 4.54
CA LEU A 31 10.72 -10.51 4.08
C LEU A 31 11.44 -9.23 3.68
N ASP A 32 10.81 -8.37 2.89
CA ASP A 32 11.38 -7.10 2.46
C ASP A 32 11.69 -6.20 3.67
N ALA A 33 10.79 -6.16 4.67
CA ALA A 33 10.99 -5.42 5.91
C ALA A 33 12.16 -5.98 6.75
N GLN A 34 12.40 -7.29 6.70
CA GLN A 34 13.52 -7.94 7.39
C GLN A 34 14.86 -7.76 6.68
N GLU A 35 14.84 -7.65 5.35
CA GLU A 35 16.03 -7.42 4.52
C GLU A 35 16.40 -5.93 4.40
N SER A 36 15.46 -5.05 4.75
CA SER A 36 15.66 -3.61 4.72
C SER A 36 16.74 -3.15 5.70
N PRO A 37 17.52 -2.10 5.35
CA PRO A 37 18.36 -1.39 6.33
C PRO A 37 17.55 -0.57 7.33
N ASP A 38 16.26 -0.32 7.07
CA ASP A 38 15.36 0.38 7.99
C ASP A 38 14.72 -0.58 9.01
N GLU A 39 14.37 -0.07 10.19
CA GLU A 39 13.64 -0.86 11.17
C GLU A 39 12.13 -0.82 10.90
N TYR A 40 11.48 -1.98 10.95
CA TYR A 40 10.03 -2.09 10.78
C TYR A 40 9.33 -2.67 12.02
N LEU A 41 8.10 -2.20 12.25
CA LEU A 41 7.18 -2.74 13.24
C LEU A 41 5.88 -3.17 12.54
N VAL A 42 5.51 -4.45 12.68
CA VAL A 42 4.25 -4.96 12.12
C VAL A 42 3.13 -4.79 13.14
N VAL A 43 2.04 -4.15 12.76
CA VAL A 43 0.88 -3.84 13.61
C VAL A 43 -0.39 -4.34 12.96
N LEU A 44 -1.24 -5.02 13.74
CA LEU A 44 -2.62 -5.29 13.38
C LEU A 44 -3.52 -4.33 14.16
N GLY A 45 -4.22 -3.44 13.48
CA GLY A 45 -5.01 -2.40 14.16
C GLY A 45 -5.95 -1.63 13.24
N THR A 46 -6.81 -0.82 13.84
CA THR A 46 -7.73 0.07 13.12
C THR A 46 -7.03 1.37 12.78
N LEU A 47 -7.02 1.74 11.51
CA LEU A 47 -6.45 3.00 11.02
C LEU A 47 -7.52 4.09 10.98
N ARG A 48 -7.19 5.28 11.47
CA ARG A 48 -8.08 6.46 11.48
C ARG A 48 -7.36 7.68 10.90
N PHE A 49 -8.02 8.41 10.01
CA PHE A 49 -7.51 9.64 9.40
C PHE A 49 -8.64 10.46 8.79
N ASP A 50 -8.39 11.72 8.43
CA ASP A 50 -9.35 12.52 7.68
C ASP A 50 -9.36 12.09 6.20
N LYS A 51 -10.50 11.62 5.70
CA LYS A 51 -10.66 11.20 4.31
C LYS A 51 -10.36 12.32 3.32
N ALA A 52 -10.46 13.58 3.73
CA ALA A 52 -10.10 14.73 2.92
C ALA A 52 -8.60 14.81 2.59
N ASP A 53 -7.75 14.14 3.38
CA ASP A 53 -6.29 14.13 3.19
C ASP A 53 -5.82 13.10 2.15
N LEU A 54 -6.70 12.22 1.66
CA LEU A 54 -6.36 11.26 0.61
C LEU A 54 -6.09 11.97 -0.72
N PRO A 55 -5.12 11.49 -1.52
CA PRO A 55 -4.90 12.02 -2.85
C PRO A 55 -6.14 11.81 -3.73
N GLN A 56 -6.53 12.87 -4.43
CA GLN A 56 -7.61 12.81 -5.42
C GLN A 56 -7.06 12.21 -6.73
N GLY A 57 -7.10 10.89 -6.88
CA GLY A 57 -6.70 10.21 -8.11
C GLY A 57 -7.78 10.26 -9.20
N GLY A 58 -7.40 10.52 -10.45
CA GLY A 58 -8.27 10.27 -11.61
C GLY A 58 -7.99 11.12 -12.87
N LEU A 59 -8.19 10.51 -14.04
CA LEU A 59 -8.14 11.16 -15.38
C LEU A 59 -9.14 12.32 -15.59
N ALA A 60 -10.08 12.52 -14.65
CA ALA A 60 -11.15 13.52 -14.75
C ALA A 60 -10.80 14.88 -14.11
N GLY A 61 -9.62 15.02 -13.47
CA GLY A 61 -9.19 16.26 -12.82
C GLY A 61 -7.69 16.41 -12.94
N GLN A 62 -7.26 17.29 -13.85
CA GLN A 62 -5.89 17.55 -14.30
C GLN A 62 -4.98 18.20 -13.23
N THR A 63 -5.15 17.86 -11.95
CA THR A 63 -4.22 18.31 -10.91
C THR A 63 -3.14 17.26 -10.79
N GLU A 64 -1.90 17.66 -11.01
CA GLU A 64 -0.73 16.81 -10.86
C GLU A 64 -0.69 16.26 -9.42
N THR A 65 -1.11 15.00 -9.25
CA THR A 65 -1.03 14.31 -7.96
C THR A 65 0.44 14.19 -7.60
N GLN A 66 0.81 14.71 -6.43
CA GLN A 66 2.17 14.59 -5.91
C GLN A 66 2.52 13.10 -5.78
N PRO A 67 3.79 12.72 -6.05
CA PRO A 67 4.21 11.33 -5.95
C PRO A 67 4.06 10.79 -4.52
N ASP A 68 4.25 11.64 -3.51
CA ASP A 68 4.03 11.36 -2.10
C ASP A 68 2.92 12.25 -1.55
N ASN A 69 1.97 11.65 -0.83
CA ASN A 69 0.86 12.36 -0.20
C ASN A 69 0.83 11.98 1.27
N VAL A 70 1.45 12.85 2.07
CA VAL A 70 1.78 12.60 3.46
C VAL A 70 0.78 13.31 4.37
N PHE A 71 0.17 12.58 5.31
CA PHE A 71 -0.81 13.11 6.23
C PHE A 71 -0.77 12.39 7.59
N PRO A 72 -1.22 13.05 8.68
CA PRO A 72 -1.30 12.42 9.98
C PRO A 72 -2.41 11.36 10.01
N ALA A 73 -2.14 10.25 10.69
CA ALA A 73 -3.12 9.20 10.96
C ALA A 73 -2.93 8.67 12.38
N ARG A 74 -3.90 7.90 12.85
CA ARG A 74 -3.81 7.20 14.13
C ARG A 74 -4.06 5.72 13.93
N LEU A 75 -3.18 4.90 14.48
CA LEU A 75 -3.29 3.44 14.40
C LEU A 75 -3.35 2.85 15.80
N GLU A 76 -4.43 2.11 16.06
CA GLU A 76 -4.68 1.47 17.35
C GLU A 76 -4.91 -0.03 17.21
N GLY A 77 -4.17 -0.83 17.97
CA GLY A 77 -4.24 -2.29 17.90
C GLY A 77 -3.11 -2.95 18.69
N HIS A 78 -2.50 -3.96 18.08
CA HIS A 78 -1.39 -4.69 18.69
C HIS A 78 -0.26 -4.95 17.69
N SER A 79 0.98 -4.79 18.13
CA SER A 79 2.16 -5.11 17.36
C SER A 79 2.57 -6.58 17.48
N LEU A 80 3.21 -7.04 16.41
CA LEU A 80 3.68 -8.41 16.25
C LEU A 80 4.92 -8.67 17.08
N ALA A 81 4.83 -9.70 17.92
CA ALA A 81 5.96 -10.29 18.63
C ALA A 81 6.05 -11.79 18.29
N ARG A 82 7.06 -12.49 18.81
CA ARG A 82 7.17 -13.97 18.64
C ARG A 82 5.92 -14.74 19.07
N ARG A 83 5.15 -14.22 20.03
CA ARG A 83 3.89 -14.80 20.51
C ARG A 83 2.65 -14.40 19.69
N GLY A 84 2.81 -13.55 18.67
CA GLY A 84 1.72 -12.99 17.85
C GLY A 84 1.48 -11.50 18.12
N PHE A 85 0.32 -11.00 17.70
CA PHE A 85 -0.11 -9.62 17.91
C PHE A 85 -0.61 -9.42 19.34
N VAL A 86 0.31 -9.16 20.27
CA VAL A 86 0.02 -9.15 21.72
C VAL A 86 0.52 -7.90 22.44
N LEU A 87 1.43 -7.14 21.83
CA LEU A 87 1.96 -5.92 22.43
C LEU A 87 1.03 -4.76 22.05
N PRO A 88 0.45 -4.03 23.01
CA PRO A 88 -0.46 -2.93 22.68
C PRO A 88 0.26 -1.85 21.87
N PHE A 89 -0.41 -1.33 20.84
CA PHE A 89 0.08 -0.25 20.00
C PHE A 89 -1.02 0.80 19.83
N ARG A 90 -0.75 2.06 20.20
CA ARG A 90 -1.70 3.18 20.09
C ARG A 90 -0.93 4.47 19.86
N GLU A 91 -0.53 4.69 18.63
CA GLU A 91 0.34 5.81 18.27
C GLU A 91 -0.28 6.65 17.17
N ASP A 92 0.05 7.94 17.20
CA ASP A 92 -0.10 8.80 16.03
C ASP A 92 1.04 8.45 15.08
N ILE A 93 0.69 8.24 13.82
CA ILE A 93 1.61 7.82 12.76
C ILE A 93 1.51 8.78 11.58
N THR A 94 2.51 8.74 10.72
CA THR A 94 2.46 9.40 9.42
C THR A 94 2.03 8.36 8.38
N ALA A 95 1.03 8.67 7.57
CA ALA A 95 0.66 7.88 6.40
C ALA A 95 1.19 8.57 5.14
N ASN A 96 1.74 7.79 4.20
CA ASN A 96 2.13 8.25 2.88
C ASN A 96 1.41 7.39 1.82
N VAL A 97 0.49 8.00 1.09
CA VAL A 97 -0.16 7.38 -0.07
C VAL A 97 0.54 7.83 -1.33
N GLN A 98 1.27 6.92 -1.95
CA GLN A 98 2.04 7.21 -3.14
C GLN A 98 1.21 7.13 -4.41
N CYS A 99 1.58 7.94 -5.39
CA CYS A 99 1.00 7.92 -6.73
C CYS A 99 2.08 7.64 -7.78
N TYR A 100 1.81 6.67 -8.66
CA TYR A 100 2.62 6.37 -9.84
C TYR A 100 1.90 6.91 -11.07
N GLY A 101 2.22 8.15 -11.43
CA GLY A 101 1.50 8.88 -12.48
C GLY A 101 0.02 9.06 -12.09
N PRO A 102 -0.94 8.60 -12.92
CA PRO A 102 -2.37 8.77 -12.63
C PRO A 102 -2.95 7.76 -11.63
N TRP A 103 -2.18 6.73 -11.22
CA TRP A 103 -2.63 5.76 -10.22
C TRP A 103 -2.13 6.15 -8.85
N CYS A 104 -3.02 6.24 -7.88
CA CYS A 104 -2.67 6.42 -6.48
C CYS A 104 -3.01 5.16 -5.69
N GLY A 105 -2.25 4.91 -4.62
CA GLY A 105 -2.62 3.93 -3.61
C GLY A 105 -3.92 4.35 -2.91
N GLY A 106 -4.37 3.50 -1.99
CA GLY A 106 -5.57 3.76 -1.20
C GLY A 106 -5.39 3.32 0.23
N LEU A 107 -6.11 4.02 1.12
CA LEU A 107 -6.36 3.62 2.50
C LEU A 107 -7.84 3.90 2.78
N THR A 108 -8.43 3.11 3.67
CA THR A 108 -9.82 3.26 4.11
C THR A 108 -9.82 3.68 5.58
N ASP A 109 -10.40 4.85 5.88
CA ASP A 109 -10.55 5.28 7.27
C ASP A 109 -11.51 4.34 8.01
N GLY A 110 -11.08 3.90 9.20
CA GLY A 110 -11.80 3.01 10.09
C GLY A 110 -11.66 1.52 9.81
N GLU A 111 -10.92 1.14 8.77
CA GLU A 111 -10.65 -0.25 8.42
C GLU A 111 -9.52 -0.84 9.28
N VAL A 112 -9.52 -2.17 9.43
CA VAL A 112 -8.45 -2.89 10.11
C VAL A 112 -7.34 -3.18 9.11
N TYR A 113 -6.12 -2.81 9.46
CA TYR A 113 -4.93 -3.05 8.65
C TYR A 113 -3.96 -3.99 9.35
N LEU A 114 -3.36 -4.88 8.58
CA LEU A 114 -2.02 -5.38 8.86
C LEU A 114 -1.03 -4.39 8.22
N ALA A 115 -0.44 -3.55 9.05
CA ALA A 115 0.45 -2.46 8.65
C ALA A 115 1.90 -2.78 9.02
N PHE A 116 2.82 -2.56 8.10
CA PHE A 116 4.26 -2.65 8.32
C PHE A 116 4.79 -1.21 8.42
N LEU A 117 4.99 -0.76 9.64
CA LEU A 117 5.39 0.61 9.93
C LEU A 117 6.91 0.73 9.90
N LYS A 118 7.43 1.58 9.02
CA LYS A 118 8.83 1.99 9.05
C LYS A 118 9.06 2.89 10.26
N ARG A 119 10.11 2.61 11.05
CA ARG A 119 10.57 3.51 12.10
C ARG A 119 11.38 4.63 11.49
N THR A 120 11.11 5.85 11.91
CA THR A 120 11.79 7.07 11.49
C THR A 120 12.14 7.91 12.71
N ASP A 121 12.96 8.94 12.53
CA ASP A 121 13.28 9.90 13.59
C ASP A 121 12.04 10.67 14.09
N ALA A 122 11.00 10.77 13.26
CA ALA A 122 9.75 11.47 13.56
C ALA A 122 8.64 10.54 14.11
N GLY A 123 8.90 9.24 14.25
CA GLY A 123 7.91 8.25 14.69
C GLY A 123 7.74 7.12 13.68
N TYR A 124 6.49 6.75 13.40
CA TYR A 124 6.17 5.63 12.51
C TYR A 124 5.59 6.11 11.18
N LEU A 125 6.05 5.53 10.08
CA LEU A 125 5.59 5.81 8.72
C LEU A 125 4.91 4.55 8.15
N LEU A 126 3.68 4.71 7.67
CA LEU A 126 2.97 3.72 6.87
C LEU A 126 2.97 4.17 5.42
N GLU A 127 3.53 3.35 4.53
CA GLU A 127 3.56 3.64 3.09
C GLU A 127 2.70 2.66 2.30
N THR A 128 1.94 3.19 1.36
CA THR A 128 1.17 2.40 0.39
C THR A 128 1.26 3.03 -0.98
N ASN A 129 1.16 2.21 -2.02
CA ASN A 129 1.23 2.65 -3.40
C ASN A 129 0.16 1.93 -4.24
N PRO A 130 -0.01 2.28 -5.52
CA PRO A 130 -1.09 1.72 -6.34
C PRO A 130 -0.92 0.23 -6.67
N CYS A 131 0.27 -0.33 -6.45
CA CYS A 131 0.53 -1.77 -6.57
C CYS A 131 0.45 -2.54 -5.25
N GLY A 132 -0.03 -1.88 -4.20
CA GLY A 132 0.02 -2.39 -2.83
C GLY A 132 1.16 -1.74 -2.07
N GLY A 133 1.71 -2.41 -1.08
CA GLY A 133 2.77 -1.86 -0.26
C GLY A 133 2.69 -2.44 1.13
N PHE A 134 2.91 -1.61 2.13
CA PHE A 134 3.03 -2.03 3.52
C PHE A 134 1.71 -1.91 4.31
N ALA A 135 0.58 -1.70 3.61
CA ALA A 135 -0.75 -1.62 4.19
C ALA A 135 -1.69 -2.67 3.57
N PHE A 136 -2.07 -3.68 4.37
CA PHE A 136 -3.02 -4.72 3.95
C PHE A 136 -4.34 -4.56 4.71
N GLY A 137 -5.37 -4.04 4.04
CA GLY A 137 -6.71 -3.83 4.61
C GLY A 137 -7.49 -5.13 4.75
N ASP A 138 -8.33 -5.20 5.79
CA ASP A 138 -9.16 -6.35 6.17
C ASP A 138 -8.44 -7.71 6.06
N PRO A 139 -7.30 -7.88 6.77
CA PRO A 139 -6.47 -9.08 6.63
C PRO A 139 -7.20 -10.33 7.15
N ASP A 140 -7.22 -11.37 6.33
CA ASP A 140 -7.84 -12.65 6.70
C ASP A 140 -6.98 -13.46 7.70
N PRO A 141 -7.56 -14.46 8.40
CA PRO A 141 -6.83 -15.25 9.38
C PRO A 141 -5.62 -16.04 8.84
N ASP A 142 -5.64 -16.46 7.57
CA ASP A 142 -4.53 -17.19 6.95
C ASP A 142 -3.33 -16.26 6.73
N MET A 143 -3.59 -15.07 6.18
CA MET A 143 -2.58 -14.01 6.03
C MET A 143 -1.89 -13.72 7.37
N LEU A 144 -2.67 -13.52 8.44
CA LEU A 144 -2.13 -13.29 9.78
C LEU A 144 -1.35 -14.51 10.30
N SER A 145 -1.81 -15.73 10.01
CA SER A 145 -1.13 -16.96 10.39
C SER A 145 0.27 -17.06 9.78
N ARG A 146 0.38 -16.78 8.46
CA ARG A 146 1.64 -16.82 7.72
C ARG A 146 2.64 -15.79 8.21
N VAL A 147 2.21 -14.55 8.46
CA VAL A 147 3.09 -13.50 9.01
C VAL A 147 3.55 -13.83 10.43
N LYS A 148 2.67 -14.40 11.27
CA LYS A 148 3.09 -14.92 12.59
C LYS A 148 4.10 -16.07 12.47
N ALA A 149 3.98 -16.91 11.44
CA ALA A 149 4.90 -18.02 11.18
C ALA A 149 6.29 -17.48 10.78
N CYS A 150 6.33 -16.48 9.89
CA CYS A 150 7.54 -15.73 9.57
C CYS A 150 8.24 -15.18 10.81
N MET A 151 7.51 -14.50 11.70
CA MET A 151 8.07 -13.95 12.95
C MET A 151 8.67 -15.03 13.88
N ARG A 152 8.17 -16.26 13.81
CA ARG A 152 8.74 -17.39 14.59
C ARG A 152 9.96 -18.02 13.93
N GLY A 153 10.28 -17.66 12.68
CA GLY A 153 11.32 -18.31 11.89
C GLY A 153 10.90 -19.67 11.33
N SER A 154 9.60 -19.95 11.25
CA SER A 154 9.06 -21.22 10.75
C SER A 154 8.12 -20.95 9.57
N GLY A 155 8.43 -21.44 8.38
CA GLY A 155 7.49 -21.38 7.24
C GLY A 155 7.23 -19.97 6.71
N CYS A 156 8.30 -19.18 6.51
CA CYS A 156 8.22 -17.91 5.79
C CYS A 156 8.44 -18.14 4.30
N ASP A 157 7.48 -18.79 3.65
CA ASP A 157 7.50 -19.03 2.21
C ASP A 157 6.62 -17.97 1.53
N PRO A 158 7.16 -17.13 0.62
CA PRO A 158 6.40 -16.09 -0.07
C PRO A 158 5.41 -16.64 -1.10
N GLU A 159 5.33 -17.96 -1.32
CA GLU A 159 4.48 -18.55 -2.35
C GLU A 159 3.06 -17.97 -2.30
N LEU A 160 2.67 -17.37 -3.42
CA LEU A 160 1.37 -16.76 -3.63
C LEU A 160 0.37 -17.88 -3.90
N PRO A 161 -0.87 -17.82 -3.38
CA PRO A 161 -1.86 -18.82 -3.74
C PRO A 161 -1.98 -18.90 -5.27
N VAL A 162 -1.91 -20.12 -5.80
CA VAL A 162 -2.24 -20.39 -7.20
C VAL A 162 -3.70 -19.99 -7.37
N ARG A 163 -3.96 -19.04 -8.28
CA ARG A 163 -5.31 -18.54 -8.59
C ARG A 163 -6.28 -19.67 -8.92
#